data_AF-A0A914CK16-F1
#
_entry.id   AF-A0A914CK16-F1
#
_cell.length_a   1.000
_cell.length_b   1.000
_cell.length_c   1.000
_cell.angle_alpha   90.00
_cell.angle_beta   90.00
_cell.angle_gamma   90.00
#
_symmetry.space_group_name_H-M   'P 1'
#
loop_
_entity.id
_entity.type
_entity.pdbx_description
1 polymer ?
#
loop_
_entity_poly.entity_id
_entity_poly.type
_entity_poly.pdbx_seq_one_letter_code
_entity_poly.pdbx_strand_id
1 'polypeptide(L)'
;MEEGTPDKEEKARHLKAIYMAKFERFYVTVHPKGLSGDIPGKCSNFNYGSRMAIKYLKEDRSYGLDENTELMVTTGDCDTIFGERYFDALEEDYLKLTPEQRSITVWQSPLFYCINIDKSPFFVRNVGLLRSFFMMGYLIPWNINTMSVFSLTLKLYEDGEYTHPGYQMDDIIALIRWMCVTGKRCVVRPIPVATLSGPTSGKNYFDEFYEWARQIRSWTIGAAEVFHYFAIKSKKLPFFVSLTWASRFIFYYGFLLCIASCYGIITPFVTVAMLKVGHHPAHGIVIKDEWTFNWIMLGCLGLQYVCHNASKKDGLLKTGGPNAVHPITDKNPDRFDV
;
A
#
# COMPACT_ATOMS: atom_id res chain seq x y z
N MET A 1 2.78 15.83 -9.34
CA MET A 1 1.57 16.62 -8.95
C MET A 1 0.56 16.53 -10.07
N GLU A 2 -0.74 16.67 -9.82
CA GLU A 2 -1.72 16.74 -10.91
C GLU A 2 -1.79 18.15 -11.50
N GLU A 3 -2.13 18.26 -12.78
CA GLU A 3 -2.37 19.55 -13.44
C GLU A 3 -3.43 20.39 -12.72
N GLY A 4 -4.41 19.72 -12.08
CA GLY A 4 -5.46 20.34 -11.27
C GLY A 4 -5.03 20.79 -9.89
N THR A 5 -3.78 20.55 -9.47
CA THR A 5 -3.29 20.94 -8.15
C THR A 5 -3.23 22.47 -8.03
N PRO A 6 -3.87 23.08 -7.01
CA PRO A 6 -3.72 24.52 -6.74
C PRO A 6 -2.27 24.88 -6.46
N ASP A 7 -1.84 26.03 -6.97
CA ASP A 7 -0.49 26.61 -6.77
C ASP A 7 0.65 25.65 -7.15
N LYS A 8 0.42 24.76 -8.13
CA LYS A 8 1.39 23.72 -8.54
C LYS A 8 2.77 24.28 -8.89
N GLU A 9 2.83 25.46 -9.53
CA GLU A 9 4.10 26.08 -9.92
C GLU A 9 4.88 26.62 -8.72
N GLU A 10 4.17 27.18 -7.72
CA GLU A 10 4.78 27.61 -6.48
C GLU A 10 5.29 26.39 -5.68
N LYS A 11 4.48 25.34 -5.57
CA LYS A 11 4.88 24.07 -4.94
C LYS A 11 6.08 23.45 -5.64
N ALA A 12 6.10 23.45 -6.98
CA ALA A 12 7.24 22.97 -7.76
C ALA A 12 8.52 23.76 -7.46
N ARG A 13 8.44 25.09 -7.44
CA ARG A 13 9.58 25.96 -7.10
C ARG A 13 10.05 25.71 -5.66
N HIS A 14 9.13 25.57 -4.73
CA HIS A 14 9.45 25.30 -3.32
C HIS A 14 10.17 23.95 -3.15
N LEU A 15 9.67 22.89 -3.78
CA LEU A 15 10.31 21.57 -3.76
C LEU A 15 11.71 21.61 -4.38
N LYS A 16 11.87 22.29 -5.52
CA LYS A 16 13.19 22.47 -6.16
C LYS A 16 14.16 23.21 -5.25
N ALA A 17 13.73 24.28 -4.58
CA ALA A 17 14.58 25.03 -3.66
C ALA A 17 15.12 24.17 -2.50
N ILE A 18 14.33 23.22 -2.00
CA ILE A 18 14.71 22.37 -0.87
C ILE A 18 15.56 21.17 -1.29
N TYR A 19 15.21 20.53 -2.41
CA TYR A 19 15.72 19.20 -2.76
C TYR A 19 16.67 19.17 -3.96
N MET A 20 16.67 20.17 -4.84
CA MET A 20 17.49 20.14 -6.05
C MET A 20 18.99 20.01 -5.76
N ALA A 21 19.48 20.60 -4.67
CA ALA A 21 20.88 20.50 -4.27
C ALA A 21 21.21 19.22 -3.45
N LYS A 22 20.20 18.42 -3.09
CA LYS A 22 20.37 17.21 -2.27
C LYS A 22 20.43 15.92 -3.09
N PHE A 23 19.95 15.97 -4.33
CA PHE A 23 19.96 14.86 -5.27
C PHE A 23 20.82 15.21 -6.47
N GLU A 24 21.49 14.22 -7.04
CA GLU A 24 22.24 14.41 -8.28
C GLU A 24 21.34 14.86 -9.44
N ARG A 25 20.13 14.29 -9.53
CA ARG A 25 19.05 14.76 -10.41
C ARG A 25 17.74 14.82 -9.63
N PHE A 26 17.02 15.91 -9.79
CA PHE A 26 15.73 16.12 -9.13
C PHE A 26 14.69 16.58 -10.15
N TYR A 27 13.67 15.74 -10.35
CA TYR A 27 12.59 16.01 -11.30
C TYR A 27 11.27 16.27 -10.57
N VAL A 28 10.56 17.31 -11.00
CA VAL A 28 9.19 17.58 -10.58
C VAL A 28 8.30 17.46 -11.80
N THR A 29 7.34 16.54 -11.76
CA THR A 29 6.46 16.23 -12.88
C THR A 29 5.02 16.67 -12.58
N VAL A 30 4.30 17.04 -13.65
CA VAL A 30 2.89 17.39 -13.60
C VAL A 30 2.10 16.41 -14.46
N HIS A 31 1.27 15.60 -13.83
CA HIS A 31 0.39 14.63 -14.48
C HIS A 31 -0.78 15.37 -15.17
N PRO A 32 -0.90 15.27 -16.52
CA PRO A 32 -1.98 15.91 -17.28
C PRO A 32 -3.35 15.32 -16.96
N LYS A 33 -4.42 16.13 -17.07
CA LYS A 33 -5.79 15.62 -16.96
C LYS A 33 -6.23 14.87 -18.20
N GLY A 34 -7.09 13.87 -18.00
CA GLY A 34 -7.82 13.21 -19.10
C GLY A 34 -7.02 12.21 -19.91
N LEU A 35 -5.88 11.72 -19.40
CA LEU A 35 -5.18 10.60 -20.00
C LEU A 35 -6.05 9.33 -19.95
N SER A 36 -6.06 8.56 -21.03
CA SER A 36 -6.90 7.38 -21.17
C SER A 36 -6.44 6.27 -20.21
N GLY A 37 -7.36 5.73 -19.41
CA GLY A 37 -7.10 4.66 -18.44
C GLY A 37 -6.59 5.14 -17.08
N ASP A 38 -6.35 6.44 -16.92
CA ASP A 38 -5.92 7.04 -15.66
C ASP A 38 -7.11 7.38 -14.77
N ILE A 39 -7.00 7.07 -13.48
CA ILE A 39 -7.91 7.59 -12.46
C ILE A 39 -7.23 8.72 -11.67
N PRO A 40 -7.91 9.84 -11.36
CA PRO A 40 -7.34 10.88 -10.51
C PRO A 40 -6.88 10.30 -9.17
N GLY A 41 -5.67 10.66 -8.71
CA GLY A 41 -5.11 10.18 -7.46
C GLY A 41 -3.65 9.72 -7.53
N LYS A 42 -3.21 9.09 -6.44
CA LYS A 42 -1.80 8.69 -6.23
C LYS A 42 -1.27 7.80 -7.35
N CYS A 43 -2.03 6.78 -7.76
CA CYS A 43 -1.58 5.78 -8.73
C CYS A 43 -1.22 6.37 -10.10
N SER A 44 -2.07 7.21 -10.70
CA SER A 44 -1.77 7.88 -11.98
C SER A 44 -0.61 8.85 -11.85
N ASN A 45 -0.59 9.67 -10.79
CA ASN A 45 0.52 10.59 -10.53
C ASN A 45 1.85 9.86 -10.41
N PHE A 46 1.85 8.75 -9.67
CA PHE A 46 3.04 7.97 -9.40
C PHE A 46 3.53 7.25 -10.66
N ASN A 47 2.62 6.67 -11.43
CA ASN A 47 2.93 6.05 -12.71
C ASN A 47 3.53 7.05 -13.70
N TYR A 48 2.83 8.15 -13.93
CA TYR A 48 3.28 9.20 -14.84
C TYR A 48 4.62 9.79 -14.40
N GLY A 49 4.76 10.12 -13.10
CA GLY A 49 5.99 10.66 -12.56
C GLY A 49 7.18 9.71 -12.71
N SER A 50 6.97 8.42 -12.50
CA SER A 50 8.00 7.39 -12.69
C SER A 50 8.45 7.30 -14.15
N ARG A 51 7.49 7.24 -15.09
CA ARG A 51 7.77 7.19 -16.54
C ARG A 51 8.56 8.40 -17.00
N MET A 52 8.13 9.59 -16.59
CA MET A 52 8.81 10.83 -16.95
C MET A 52 10.20 10.93 -16.33
N ALA A 53 10.38 10.55 -15.07
CA ALA A 53 11.69 10.56 -14.42
C ALA A 53 12.68 9.62 -15.13
N ILE A 54 12.23 8.41 -15.49
CA ILE A 54 13.06 7.43 -16.21
C ILE A 54 13.36 7.90 -17.64
N LYS A 55 12.37 8.49 -18.34
CA LYS A 55 12.56 9.11 -19.66
C LYS A 55 13.64 10.20 -19.61
N TYR A 56 13.51 11.15 -18.69
CA TYR A 56 14.47 12.25 -18.54
C TYR A 56 15.86 11.75 -18.15
N LEU A 57 15.95 10.74 -17.29
CA LEU A 57 17.23 10.13 -16.92
C LEU A 57 17.93 9.49 -18.12
N LYS A 58 17.19 8.76 -18.97
CA LYS A 58 17.73 8.13 -20.19
C LYS A 58 18.12 9.15 -21.27
N GLU A 59 17.42 10.29 -21.33
CA GLU A 59 17.74 11.38 -22.26
C GLU A 59 18.93 12.24 -21.79
N ASP A 60 19.25 12.23 -20.50
CA ASP A 60 20.35 12.99 -19.92
C ASP A 60 21.72 12.36 -20.23
N ARG A 61 22.32 12.80 -21.33
CA ARG A 61 23.66 12.40 -21.76
C ARG A 61 24.76 12.71 -20.74
N SER A 62 24.54 13.65 -19.82
CA SER A 62 25.54 14.02 -18.81
C SER A 62 25.58 13.05 -17.62
N TYR A 63 24.52 12.27 -17.41
CA TYR A 63 24.49 11.25 -16.36
C TYR A 63 25.31 10.01 -16.72
N GLY A 64 25.50 9.76 -18.03
CA GLY A 64 26.43 8.73 -18.51
C GLY A 64 26.01 7.30 -18.18
N LEU A 65 24.74 6.94 -18.39
CA LEU A 65 24.29 5.55 -18.31
C LEU A 65 25.04 4.70 -19.35
N ASP A 66 25.86 3.77 -18.89
CA ASP A 66 26.47 2.76 -19.76
C ASP A 66 25.62 1.48 -19.81
N GLU A 67 25.93 0.58 -20.74
CA GLU A 67 25.21 -0.69 -20.92
C GLU A 67 25.38 -1.65 -19.73
N ASN A 68 26.35 -1.41 -18.86
CA ASN A 68 26.64 -2.22 -17.67
C ASN A 68 26.05 -1.62 -16.38
N THR A 69 25.38 -0.46 -16.48
CA THR A 69 24.85 0.26 -15.32
C THR A 69 23.50 -0.33 -14.93
N GLU A 70 23.50 -1.05 -13.81
CA GLU A 70 22.28 -1.57 -13.21
C GLU A 70 21.63 -0.47 -12.35
N LEU A 71 20.37 -0.13 -12.68
CA LEU A 71 19.61 0.87 -11.95
C LEU A 71 18.57 0.21 -11.04
N MET A 72 18.44 0.73 -9.84
CA MET A 72 17.39 0.34 -8.90
C MET A 72 16.36 1.46 -8.77
N VAL A 73 15.08 1.07 -8.69
CA VAL A 73 13.96 1.96 -8.43
C VAL A 73 13.49 1.69 -7.01
N THR A 74 13.44 2.72 -6.17
CA THR A 74 12.84 2.66 -4.83
C THR A 74 11.64 3.60 -4.77
N THR A 75 10.53 3.09 -4.26
CA THR A 75 9.28 3.83 -4.12
C THR A 75 9.10 4.29 -2.68
N GLY A 76 8.44 5.43 -2.49
CA GLY A 76 8.16 5.95 -1.15
C GLY A 76 7.17 7.11 -1.19
N ASP A 77 6.37 7.20 -0.14
CA ASP A 77 5.46 8.33 0.08
C ASP A 77 6.23 9.56 0.60
N CYS A 78 5.63 10.75 0.50
CA CYS A 78 6.30 11.99 0.90
C CYS A 78 6.63 12.09 2.41
N ASP A 79 6.01 11.24 3.22
CA ASP A 79 6.21 11.10 4.66
C ASP A 79 7.07 9.87 5.02
N THR A 80 7.69 9.24 4.02
CA THR A 80 8.59 8.11 4.22
C THR A 80 9.96 8.58 4.68
N ILE A 81 10.43 8.02 5.79
CA ILE A 81 11.78 8.23 6.32
C ILE A 81 12.52 6.89 6.26
N PHE A 82 13.51 6.81 5.39
CA PHE A 82 14.38 5.65 5.30
C PHE A 82 15.32 5.60 6.50
N GLY A 83 15.47 4.42 7.09
CA GLY A 83 16.44 4.20 8.16
C GLY A 83 17.87 4.39 7.68
N GLU A 84 18.77 4.64 8.63
CA GLU A 84 20.20 4.72 8.35
C GLU A 84 20.67 3.43 7.66
N ARG A 85 21.48 3.56 6.61
CA ARG A 85 22.01 2.43 5.81
C ARG A 85 20.95 1.59 5.08
N TYR A 86 19.75 2.12 4.87
CA TYR A 86 18.72 1.44 4.05
C TYR A 86 19.26 1.04 2.66
N PHE A 87 19.90 1.98 1.97
CA PHE A 87 20.42 1.75 0.63
C PHE A 87 21.67 0.85 0.65
N ASP A 88 22.53 0.95 1.66
CA ASP A 88 23.65 0.00 1.85
C ASP A 88 23.15 -1.44 1.98
N ALA A 89 22.10 -1.67 2.79
CA ALA A 89 21.54 -3.00 3.03
C ALA A 89 20.84 -3.56 1.77
N LEU A 90 20.19 -2.68 1.00
CA LEU A 90 19.62 -3.02 -0.30
C LEU A 90 20.70 -3.46 -1.28
N GLU A 91 21.78 -2.68 -1.41
CA GLU A 91 22.90 -2.96 -2.30
C GLU A 91 23.63 -4.25 -1.90
N GLU A 92 23.89 -4.44 -0.60
CA GLU A 92 24.54 -5.65 -0.08
C GLU A 92 23.75 -6.93 -0.42
N ASP A 93 22.42 -6.91 -0.27
CA ASP A 93 21.59 -8.06 -0.63
C ASP A 93 21.48 -8.24 -2.15
N TYR A 94 21.39 -7.15 -2.92
CA TYR A 94 21.43 -7.19 -4.39
C TYR A 94 22.68 -7.91 -4.91
N LEU A 95 23.85 -7.56 -4.39
CA LEU A 95 25.14 -8.13 -4.80
C LEU A 95 25.26 -9.63 -4.51
N LYS A 96 24.55 -10.14 -3.49
CA LYS A 96 24.53 -11.59 -3.14
C LYS A 96 23.72 -12.45 -4.11
N LEU A 97 22.81 -11.85 -4.88
CA LEU A 97 21.92 -12.58 -5.78
C LEU A 97 22.54 -12.77 -7.17
N THR A 98 22.19 -13.87 -7.85
CA THR A 98 22.50 -14.06 -9.27
C THR A 98 21.61 -13.16 -10.15
N PRO A 99 22.01 -12.88 -11.41
CA PRO A 99 21.17 -12.11 -12.34
C PRO A 99 19.74 -12.66 -12.48
N GLU A 100 19.58 -13.99 -12.53
CA GLU A 100 18.28 -14.64 -12.63
C GLU A 100 17.43 -14.41 -11.38
N GLN A 101 18.05 -14.41 -10.20
CA GLN A 101 17.35 -14.12 -8.95
C GLN A 101 16.95 -12.65 -8.87
N ARG A 102 17.83 -11.71 -9.27
CA ARG A 102 17.55 -10.27 -9.30
C ARG A 102 16.35 -9.93 -10.18
N SER A 103 16.24 -10.58 -11.33
CA SER A 103 15.14 -10.36 -12.29
C SER A 103 13.73 -10.68 -11.78
N ILE A 104 13.61 -11.37 -10.64
CA ILE A 104 12.31 -11.69 -10.01
C ILE A 104 12.23 -11.18 -8.57
N THR A 105 13.19 -10.39 -8.11
CA THR A 105 13.26 -9.97 -6.70
C THR A 105 12.71 -8.55 -6.54
N VAL A 106 11.94 -8.37 -5.47
CA VAL A 106 11.51 -7.06 -4.97
C VAL A 106 11.94 -6.97 -3.51
N TRP A 107 12.66 -5.91 -3.15
CA TRP A 107 13.12 -5.67 -1.80
C TRP A 107 12.13 -4.78 -1.07
N GLN A 108 11.89 -5.07 0.20
CA GLN A 108 10.94 -4.33 1.01
C GLN A 108 11.39 -4.27 2.46
N SER A 109 11.51 -3.05 3.00
CA SER A 109 11.70 -2.85 4.43
C SER A 109 10.41 -3.05 5.21
N PRO A 110 10.47 -3.45 6.48
CA PRO A 110 9.33 -3.32 7.38
C PRO A 110 8.97 -1.83 7.58
N LEU A 111 7.69 -1.49 7.34
CA LEU A 111 7.17 -0.15 7.60
C LEU A 111 6.70 -0.01 9.04
N PHE A 112 7.12 1.07 9.69
CA PHE A 112 6.73 1.47 11.03
C PHE A 112 5.95 2.79 10.99
N TYR A 113 4.66 2.70 11.36
CA TYR A 113 3.78 3.86 11.44
C TYR A 113 3.91 4.54 12.81
N CYS A 114 5.12 5.03 13.13
CA CYS A 114 5.45 5.53 14.47
C CYS A 114 5.94 6.99 14.51
N ILE A 115 5.89 7.73 13.39
CA ILE A 115 6.21 9.17 13.40
C ILE A 115 5.22 9.90 14.31
N ASN A 116 5.69 10.61 15.33
CA ASN A 116 4.85 11.31 16.32
C ASN A 116 3.77 10.40 16.97
N ILE A 117 4.11 9.13 17.22
CA ILE A 117 3.16 8.17 17.80
C ILE A 117 2.64 8.62 19.16
N ASP A 118 3.44 9.35 19.93
CA ASP A 118 3.13 9.96 21.23
C ASP A 118 2.02 11.02 21.15
N LYS A 119 1.81 11.63 19.98
CA LYS A 119 0.78 12.65 19.74
C LYS A 119 -0.48 12.08 19.11
N SER A 120 -0.40 10.87 18.53
CA SER A 120 -1.54 10.22 17.88
C SER A 120 -2.55 9.68 18.91
N PRO A 121 -3.85 9.59 18.61
CA PRO A 121 -4.84 8.87 19.40
C PRO A 121 -4.46 7.42 19.64
N PHE A 122 -4.87 6.84 20.77
CA PHE A 122 -4.50 5.48 21.14
C PHE A 122 -4.85 4.45 20.05
N PHE A 123 -5.98 4.59 19.36
CA PHE A 123 -6.41 3.65 18.32
C PHE A 123 -5.48 3.70 17.10
N VAL A 124 -5.01 4.88 16.69
CA VAL A 124 -4.03 5.06 15.61
C VAL A 124 -2.72 4.38 15.98
N ARG A 125 -2.24 4.54 17.23
CA ARG A 125 -1.02 3.89 17.71
C ARG A 125 -1.12 2.37 17.64
N ASN A 126 -2.20 1.81 18.19
CA ASN A 126 -2.41 0.36 18.23
C ASN A 126 -2.49 -0.23 16.82
N VAL A 127 -3.22 0.42 15.92
CA VAL A 127 -3.34 -0.04 14.53
C VAL A 127 -2.00 0.08 13.80
N GLY A 128 -1.27 1.18 13.98
CA GLY A 128 0.05 1.37 13.38
C GLY A 128 1.04 0.26 13.77
N LEU A 129 1.12 -0.03 15.07
CA LEU A 129 1.94 -1.13 15.61
C LEU A 129 1.49 -2.50 15.08
N LEU A 130 0.18 -2.76 15.06
CA LEU A 130 -0.37 -4.02 14.57
C LEU A 130 -0.10 -4.23 13.07
N ARG A 131 -0.16 -3.16 12.26
CA ARG A 131 0.21 -3.21 10.84
C ARG A 131 1.68 -3.58 10.66
N SER A 132 2.59 -2.95 11.41
CA SER A 132 4.01 -3.28 11.38
C SER A 132 4.26 -4.74 11.78
N PHE A 133 3.56 -5.21 12.81
CA PHE A 133 3.62 -6.61 13.24
C PHE A 133 3.13 -7.56 12.13
N PHE A 134 1.98 -7.30 11.51
CA PHE A 134 1.49 -8.14 10.41
C PHE A 134 2.40 -8.11 9.18
N MET A 135 3.03 -6.96 8.91
CA MET A 135 3.96 -6.82 7.81
C MET A 135 5.21 -7.68 8.01
N MET A 136 5.81 -7.60 9.19
CA MET A 136 7.00 -8.37 9.56
C MET A 136 6.72 -9.86 9.81
N GLY A 137 5.54 -10.19 10.34
CA GLY A 137 5.19 -11.56 10.71
C GLY A 137 4.61 -12.40 9.56
N TYR A 138 3.88 -11.76 8.65
CA TYR A 138 3.14 -12.46 7.59
C TYR A 138 3.49 -11.92 6.20
N LEU A 139 3.29 -10.62 5.95
CA LEU A 139 3.31 -10.09 4.58
C LEU A 139 4.65 -10.32 3.86
N ILE A 140 5.77 -9.97 4.51
CA ILE A 140 7.11 -10.16 3.96
C ILE A 140 7.54 -11.63 4.06
N PRO A 141 7.53 -12.31 5.21
CA PRO A 141 8.07 -13.68 5.31
C PRO A 141 7.32 -14.69 4.47
N TRP A 142 6.01 -14.54 4.33
CA TRP A 142 5.21 -15.45 3.50
C TRP A 142 5.18 -15.02 2.04
N ASN A 143 5.92 -13.97 1.67
CA ASN A 143 5.99 -13.42 0.34
C ASN A 143 4.56 -13.29 -0.24
N ILE A 144 3.73 -12.47 0.41
CA ILE A 144 2.32 -12.26 0.03
C ILE A 144 2.28 -11.17 -1.04
N ASN A 145 2.52 -9.92 -0.65
CA ASN A 145 2.47 -8.77 -1.53
C ASN A 145 3.49 -7.70 -1.14
N THR A 146 3.79 -6.82 -2.08
CA THR A 146 4.50 -5.57 -1.86
C THR A 146 3.55 -4.53 -1.27
N MET A 147 4.07 -3.59 -0.48
CA MET A 147 3.27 -2.56 0.17
C MET A 147 4.07 -1.26 0.34
N SER A 148 3.53 -0.15 -0.18
CA SER A 148 3.99 1.24 0.00
C SER A 148 5.43 1.53 -0.43
N VAL A 149 6.44 0.97 0.26
CA VAL A 149 7.87 1.19 0.03
C VAL A 149 8.50 -0.11 -0.44
N PHE A 150 8.92 -0.15 -1.69
CA PHE A 150 9.61 -1.30 -2.27
C PHE A 150 10.70 -0.85 -3.24
N SER A 151 11.71 -1.69 -3.39
CA SER A 151 12.80 -1.49 -4.34
C SER A 151 12.91 -2.66 -5.30
N LEU A 152 13.25 -2.39 -6.56
CA LEU A 152 13.45 -3.41 -7.59
C LEU A 152 14.39 -2.91 -8.67
N THR A 153 14.84 -3.79 -9.57
CA THR A 153 15.62 -3.36 -10.74
C THR A 153 14.75 -2.56 -11.69
N LEU A 154 15.32 -1.54 -12.32
CA LEU A 154 14.65 -0.73 -13.35
C LEU A 154 14.12 -1.62 -14.46
N LYS A 155 14.89 -2.64 -14.86
CA LYS A 155 14.47 -3.61 -15.87
C LYS A 155 13.15 -4.28 -15.50
N LEU A 156 13.01 -4.84 -14.29
CA LEU A 156 11.76 -5.47 -13.86
C LEU A 156 10.62 -4.46 -13.79
N TYR A 157 10.91 -3.22 -13.37
CA TYR A 157 9.92 -2.15 -13.30
C TYR A 157 9.39 -1.77 -14.69
N GLU A 158 10.26 -1.60 -15.68
CA GLU A 158 9.87 -1.30 -17.08
C GLU A 158 9.22 -2.49 -17.78
N ASP A 159 9.75 -3.69 -17.61
CA ASP A 159 9.21 -4.93 -18.19
C ASP A 159 7.76 -5.14 -17.71
N GLY A 160 7.46 -4.83 -16.45
CA GLY A 160 6.10 -4.84 -15.89
C GLY A 160 5.22 -3.65 -16.26
N GLU A 161 5.70 -2.74 -17.10
CA GLU A 161 5.06 -1.48 -17.46
C GLU A 161 4.74 -0.59 -16.24
N TYR A 162 5.69 -0.48 -15.31
CA TYR A 162 5.65 0.40 -14.13
C TYR A 162 4.51 -0.02 -13.16
N THR A 163 3.98 0.92 -12.36
CA THR A 163 2.73 0.72 -11.62
C THR A 163 1.50 0.76 -12.54
N HIS A 164 0.28 0.66 -12.01
CA HIS A 164 -0.94 0.78 -12.84
C HIS A 164 -1.68 2.09 -12.53
N PRO A 165 -1.98 2.95 -13.52
CA PRO A 165 -2.63 4.23 -13.26
C PRO A 165 -4.12 4.10 -12.96
N GLY A 166 -4.76 3.01 -13.38
CA GLY A 166 -6.20 2.75 -13.18
C GLY A 166 -6.63 2.01 -11.90
N TYR A 167 -5.72 1.71 -10.95
CA TYR A 167 -6.07 0.96 -9.73
C TYR A 167 -5.54 1.65 -8.47
N GLN A 168 -6.31 1.60 -7.38
CA GLN A 168 -5.94 2.31 -6.15
C GLN A 168 -4.83 1.61 -5.34
N MET A 169 -4.82 0.26 -5.31
CA MET A 169 -3.75 -0.56 -4.73
C MET A 169 -2.68 -0.85 -5.78
N ASP A 170 -2.00 0.20 -6.21
CA ASP A 170 -1.05 0.15 -7.32
C ASP A 170 0.18 -0.74 -7.03
N ASP A 171 0.59 -0.85 -5.77
CA ASP A 171 1.68 -1.69 -5.30
C ASP A 171 1.43 -3.19 -5.51
N ILE A 172 0.28 -3.70 -5.10
CA ILE A 172 -0.09 -5.12 -5.26
C ILE A 172 -0.37 -5.44 -6.74
N ILE A 173 -1.01 -4.52 -7.45
CA ILE A 173 -1.25 -4.67 -8.89
C ILE A 173 0.07 -4.72 -9.66
N ALA A 174 1.03 -3.85 -9.32
CA ALA A 174 2.36 -3.86 -9.94
C ALA A 174 3.06 -5.22 -9.73
N LEU A 175 2.97 -5.81 -8.54
CA LEU A 175 3.49 -7.15 -8.29
C LEU A 175 2.86 -8.21 -9.21
N ILE A 176 1.55 -8.16 -9.43
CA ILE A 176 0.88 -9.08 -10.37
C ILE A 176 1.40 -8.87 -11.79
N ARG A 177 1.60 -7.60 -12.22
CA ARG A 177 2.17 -7.29 -13.55
C ARG A 177 3.58 -7.88 -13.70
N TRP A 178 4.45 -7.71 -12.71
CA TRP A 178 5.80 -8.29 -12.72
C TRP A 178 5.77 -9.82 -12.78
N MET A 179 4.85 -10.47 -12.05
CA MET A 179 4.68 -11.93 -12.16
C MET A 179 4.20 -12.34 -13.55
N CYS A 180 3.29 -11.58 -14.17
CA CYS A 180 2.78 -11.88 -15.51
C CYS A 180 3.89 -11.82 -16.56
N VAL A 181 4.82 -10.88 -16.44
CA VAL A 181 5.90 -10.69 -17.41
C VAL A 181 7.04 -11.67 -17.18
N THR A 182 7.39 -11.95 -15.93
CA THR A 182 8.44 -12.93 -15.60
C THR A 182 7.98 -14.38 -15.73
N GLY A 183 6.66 -14.63 -15.73
CA GLY A 183 6.07 -15.96 -15.64
C GLY A 183 6.40 -16.68 -14.33
N LYS A 184 6.99 -15.99 -13.35
CA LYS A 184 7.50 -16.55 -12.10
C LYS A 184 6.88 -15.81 -10.92
N ARG A 185 6.91 -16.47 -9.76
CA ARG A 185 6.56 -15.79 -8.50
C ARG A 185 7.66 -14.80 -8.16
N CYS A 186 7.36 -13.51 -8.19
CA CYS A 186 8.27 -12.50 -7.66
C CYS A 186 8.54 -12.75 -6.17
N VAL A 187 9.79 -12.59 -5.75
CA VAL A 187 10.24 -12.85 -4.38
C VAL A 187 10.38 -11.54 -3.65
N VAL A 188 9.57 -11.34 -2.61
CA VAL A 188 9.74 -10.22 -1.68
C VAL A 188 10.83 -10.56 -0.67
N ARG A 189 11.96 -9.84 -0.71
CA ARG A 189 13.07 -9.98 0.24
C ARG A 189 13.04 -8.86 1.27
N PRO A 190 13.23 -9.16 2.56
CA PRO A 190 13.28 -8.13 3.59
C PRO A 190 14.56 -7.30 3.45
N ILE A 191 14.43 -5.97 3.49
CA ILE A 191 15.55 -5.09 3.84
C ILE A 191 15.58 -5.03 5.37
N PRO A 192 16.67 -5.43 6.05
CA PRO A 192 16.74 -5.50 7.51
C PRO A 192 16.92 -4.12 8.17
N VAL A 193 16.32 -3.08 7.58
CA VAL A 193 16.36 -1.69 8.04
C VAL A 193 14.93 -1.18 8.10
N ALA A 194 14.55 -0.57 9.23
CA ALA A 194 13.22 -0.02 9.43
C ALA A 194 13.00 1.22 8.54
N THR A 195 11.81 1.33 7.97
CA THR A 195 11.34 2.55 7.31
C THR A 195 10.19 3.13 8.10
N LEU A 196 10.25 4.42 8.42
CA LEU A 196 9.20 5.09 9.15
C LEU A 196 8.22 5.76 8.18
N SER A 197 6.94 5.74 8.51
CA SER A 197 5.88 6.42 7.76
C SER A 197 4.94 7.15 8.72
N GLY A 198 4.30 8.20 8.20
CA GLY A 198 3.43 9.07 8.97
C GLY A 198 2.12 8.38 9.35
N PRO A 199 1.60 8.62 10.57
CA PRO A 199 0.21 8.31 10.84
C PRO A 199 -0.67 9.28 10.04
N THR A 200 -1.82 8.80 9.61
CA THR A 200 -2.77 9.64 8.91
C THR A 200 -3.35 10.68 9.85
N SER A 201 -3.02 11.94 9.57
CA SER A 201 -3.21 13.03 10.51
C SER A 201 -4.43 13.87 10.11
N GLY A 202 -5.47 13.82 10.95
CA GLY A 202 -6.58 14.77 10.96
C GLY A 202 -6.24 15.99 11.83
N LYS A 203 -7.09 17.02 11.81
CA LYS A 203 -6.85 18.25 12.62
C LYS A 203 -7.26 18.07 14.09
N ASN A 204 -8.09 17.07 14.38
CA ASN A 204 -8.61 16.73 15.70
C ASN A 204 -8.96 15.23 15.74
N TYR A 205 -9.29 14.70 16.92
CA TYR A 205 -9.61 13.29 17.15
C TYR A 205 -10.72 12.73 16.24
N PHE A 206 -11.76 13.52 15.94
CA PHE A 206 -12.87 13.07 15.09
C PHE A 206 -12.47 13.02 13.62
N ASP A 207 -11.73 14.03 13.15
CA ASP A 207 -11.17 14.06 11.80
C ASP A 207 -10.19 12.90 11.60
N GLU A 208 -9.36 12.60 12.60
CA GLU A 208 -8.46 11.45 12.57
C GLU A 208 -9.20 10.12 12.44
N PHE A 209 -10.26 9.94 13.22
CA PHE A 209 -11.10 8.74 13.13
C PHE A 209 -11.78 8.65 11.75
N TYR A 210 -12.27 9.77 11.22
CA TYR A 210 -12.90 9.84 9.90
C TYR A 210 -11.92 9.51 8.76
N GLU A 211 -10.72 10.11 8.78
CA GLU A 211 -9.67 9.83 7.79
C GLU A 211 -9.20 8.38 7.85
N TRP A 212 -9.16 7.80 9.05
CA TRP A 212 -8.85 6.39 9.22
C TRP A 212 -9.94 5.47 8.64
N ALA A 213 -11.22 5.79 8.90
CA ALA A 213 -12.34 5.06 8.32
C ALA A 213 -12.34 5.13 6.78
N ARG A 214 -12.01 6.29 6.20
CA ARG A 214 -11.88 6.49 4.75
C ARG A 214 -10.77 5.62 4.15
N GLN A 215 -9.65 5.47 4.84
CA GLN A 215 -8.55 4.62 4.40
C GLN A 215 -8.90 3.14 4.43
N ILE A 216 -9.55 2.65 5.49
CA ILE A 216 -9.96 1.24 5.55
C ILE A 216 -10.91 0.93 4.41
N ARG A 217 -11.89 1.81 4.17
CA ARG A 217 -12.80 1.66 3.03
C ARG A 217 -12.04 1.57 1.72
N SER A 218 -11.06 2.46 1.51
CA SER A 218 -10.20 2.45 0.34
C SER A 218 -9.41 1.14 0.20
N TRP A 219 -8.87 0.61 1.30
CA TRP A 219 -8.15 -0.66 1.28
C TRP A 219 -9.06 -1.87 1.02
N THR A 220 -10.29 -1.88 1.55
CA THR A 220 -11.26 -2.94 1.28
C THR A 220 -11.68 -2.96 -0.19
N ILE A 221 -11.96 -1.77 -0.76
CA ILE A 221 -12.27 -1.65 -2.19
C ILE A 221 -11.07 -2.08 -3.03
N GLY A 222 -9.87 -1.58 -2.71
CA GLY A 222 -8.64 -1.96 -3.40
C GLY A 222 -8.34 -3.46 -3.34
N ALA A 223 -8.60 -4.13 -2.22
CA ALA A 223 -8.40 -5.57 -2.11
C ALA A 223 -9.35 -6.35 -3.06
N ALA A 224 -10.58 -5.87 -3.24
CA ALA A 224 -11.52 -6.43 -4.22
C ALA A 224 -11.07 -6.16 -5.66
N GLU A 225 -10.56 -4.95 -5.96
CA GLU A 225 -9.97 -4.61 -7.26
C GLU A 225 -8.80 -5.52 -7.61
N VAL A 226 -7.90 -5.75 -6.65
CA VAL A 226 -6.74 -6.65 -6.79
C VAL A 226 -7.21 -8.07 -7.10
N PHE A 227 -8.19 -8.59 -6.37
CA PHE A 227 -8.73 -9.92 -6.63
C PHE A 227 -9.33 -10.01 -8.04
N HIS A 228 -10.10 -9.00 -8.47
CA HIS A 228 -10.69 -8.96 -9.80
C HIS A 228 -9.63 -8.88 -10.90
N TYR A 229 -8.63 -8.01 -10.74
CA TYR A 229 -7.52 -7.88 -11.68
C TYR A 229 -6.75 -9.19 -11.81
N PHE A 230 -6.44 -9.82 -10.68
CA PHE A 230 -5.80 -11.14 -10.66
C PHE A 230 -6.66 -12.18 -11.38
N ALA A 231 -7.96 -12.26 -11.11
CA ALA A 231 -8.84 -13.22 -11.77
C ALA A 231 -8.80 -13.10 -13.31
N ILE A 232 -8.79 -11.86 -13.82
CA ILE A 232 -8.66 -11.59 -15.26
C ILE A 232 -7.28 -12.00 -15.79
N LYS A 233 -6.19 -11.60 -15.12
CA LYS A 233 -4.82 -11.81 -15.63
C LYS A 233 -4.23 -13.16 -15.25
N SER A 234 -4.89 -13.95 -14.41
CA SER A 234 -4.45 -15.26 -13.91
C SER A 234 -4.09 -16.24 -15.03
N LYS A 235 -4.78 -16.16 -16.18
CA LYS A 235 -4.52 -17.00 -17.36
C LYS A 235 -3.15 -16.73 -18.02
N LYS A 236 -2.54 -15.56 -17.76
CA LYS A 236 -1.19 -15.23 -18.23
C LYS A 236 -0.09 -15.86 -17.36
N LEU A 237 -0.45 -16.38 -16.18
CA LEU A 237 0.50 -16.98 -15.24
C LEU A 237 0.48 -18.50 -15.33
N PRO A 238 1.62 -19.17 -15.09
CA PRO A 238 1.62 -20.61 -14.87
C PRO A 238 0.71 -20.99 -13.69
N PHE A 239 0.03 -22.12 -13.81
CA PHE A 239 -0.98 -22.57 -12.85
C PHE A 239 -0.48 -22.54 -11.40
N PHE A 240 0.71 -23.08 -11.12
CA PHE A 240 1.26 -23.11 -9.76
C PHE A 240 1.63 -21.72 -9.22
N VAL A 241 2.11 -20.80 -10.07
CA VAL A 241 2.37 -19.41 -9.65
C VAL A 241 1.07 -18.72 -9.29
N SER A 242 0.05 -18.88 -10.12
CA SER A 242 -1.30 -18.36 -9.90
C SER A 242 -1.92 -18.93 -8.61
N LEU A 243 -1.92 -20.26 -8.45
CA LEU A 243 -2.50 -20.94 -7.28
C LEU A 243 -1.80 -20.55 -5.97
N THR A 244 -0.46 -20.48 -5.97
CA THR A 244 0.31 -20.14 -4.76
C THR A 244 0.13 -18.68 -4.35
N TRP A 245 0.07 -17.75 -5.30
CA TRP A 245 -0.23 -16.36 -4.98
C TRP A 245 -1.69 -16.21 -4.50
N ALA A 246 -2.65 -16.80 -5.20
CA ALA A 246 -4.07 -16.73 -4.85
C ALA A 246 -4.35 -17.31 -3.46
N SER A 247 -3.76 -18.46 -3.12
CA SER A 247 -3.96 -19.08 -1.81
C SER A 247 -3.43 -18.19 -0.67
N ARG A 248 -2.25 -17.59 -0.84
CA ARG A 248 -1.66 -16.64 0.13
C ARG A 248 -2.49 -15.36 0.24
N PHE A 249 -2.93 -14.82 -0.90
CA PHE A 249 -3.79 -13.64 -0.94
C PHE A 249 -5.10 -13.88 -0.21
N ILE A 250 -5.82 -14.96 -0.54
CA ILE A 250 -7.09 -15.33 0.09
C ILE A 250 -6.89 -15.65 1.57
N PHE A 251 -5.82 -16.35 1.95
CA PHE A 251 -5.54 -16.62 3.35
C PHE A 251 -5.32 -15.32 4.13
N TYR A 252 -4.53 -14.37 3.61
CA TYR A 252 -4.27 -13.13 4.34
C TYR A 252 -5.47 -12.17 4.33
N TYR A 253 -5.96 -11.81 3.15
CA TYR A 253 -7.02 -10.81 2.99
C TYR A 253 -8.41 -11.37 3.25
N GLY A 254 -8.67 -12.64 2.89
CA GLY A 254 -9.98 -13.28 3.03
C GLY A 254 -10.19 -14.01 4.36
N PHE A 255 -9.14 -14.63 4.92
CA PHE A 255 -9.24 -15.36 6.18
C PHE A 255 -8.70 -14.54 7.35
N LEU A 256 -7.41 -14.16 7.35
CA LEU A 256 -6.76 -13.55 8.51
C LEU A 256 -7.33 -12.16 8.86
N LEU A 257 -7.49 -11.27 7.88
CA LEU A 257 -8.05 -9.92 8.12
C LEU A 257 -9.57 -9.96 8.39
N CYS A 258 -10.33 -10.81 7.71
CA CYS A 258 -11.77 -10.94 7.95
C CYS A 258 -12.06 -11.64 9.29
N ILE A 259 -11.28 -12.66 9.67
CA ILE A 259 -11.44 -13.35 10.95
C ILE A 259 -11.03 -12.45 12.11
N ALA A 260 -10.04 -11.59 11.96
CA ALA A 260 -9.79 -10.57 12.98
C ALA A 260 -11.05 -9.74 13.28
N SER A 261 -11.87 -9.46 12.26
CA SER A 261 -13.15 -8.77 12.40
C SER A 261 -14.22 -9.65 13.05
N CYS A 262 -14.33 -10.93 12.65
CA CYS A 262 -15.24 -11.89 13.30
C CYS A 262 -14.86 -12.16 14.76
N TYR A 263 -13.57 -12.26 15.07
CA TYR A 263 -13.04 -12.41 16.42
C TYR A 263 -13.37 -11.18 17.25
N GLY A 264 -13.26 -9.96 16.70
CA GLY A 264 -13.73 -8.75 17.38
C GLY A 264 -15.22 -8.79 17.77
N ILE A 265 -16.07 -9.46 16.98
CA ILE A 265 -17.50 -9.65 17.26
C ILE A 265 -17.71 -10.75 18.32
N ILE A 266 -16.97 -11.86 18.21
CA ILE A 266 -17.21 -13.08 19.01
C ILE A 266 -16.52 -13.02 20.39
N THR A 267 -15.33 -12.42 20.46
CA THR A 267 -14.50 -12.35 21.68
C THR A 267 -15.20 -11.72 22.87
N PRO A 268 -15.98 -10.63 22.75
CA PRO A 268 -16.75 -10.10 23.87
C PRO A 268 -17.64 -11.16 24.53
N PHE A 269 -18.34 -11.94 23.71
CA PHE A 269 -19.25 -13.00 24.19
C PHE A 269 -18.49 -14.21 24.74
N VAL A 270 -17.40 -14.61 24.07
CA VAL A 270 -16.59 -15.78 24.48
C VAL A 270 -15.80 -15.49 25.75
N THR A 271 -15.16 -14.33 25.85
CA THR A 271 -14.43 -13.91 27.06
C THR A 271 -15.35 -13.87 28.27
N VAL A 272 -16.56 -13.33 28.11
CA VAL A 272 -17.57 -13.25 29.17
C VAL A 272 -18.08 -14.65 29.55
N ALA A 273 -18.37 -15.52 28.58
CA ALA A 273 -18.73 -16.90 28.86
C ALA A 273 -17.62 -17.68 29.58
N MET A 274 -16.36 -17.50 29.16
CA MET A 274 -15.19 -18.14 29.80
C MET A 274 -14.97 -17.65 31.23
N LEU A 275 -15.19 -16.35 31.49
CA LEU A 275 -15.12 -15.78 32.85
C LEU A 275 -16.20 -16.36 33.77
N LYS A 276 -17.41 -16.62 33.26
CA LYS A 276 -18.49 -17.29 34.02
C LYS A 276 -18.19 -18.75 34.34
N VAL A 277 -17.59 -19.49 33.40
CA VAL A 277 -17.29 -20.92 33.56
C VAL A 277 -16.08 -21.16 34.47
N GLY A 278 -15.11 -20.24 34.48
CA GLY A 278 -13.86 -20.43 35.20
C GLY A 278 -13.91 -20.23 36.72
N HIS A 279 -14.97 -19.65 37.30
CA HIS A 279 -15.03 -19.23 38.72
C HIS A 279 -13.81 -18.41 39.22
N HIS A 280 -12.97 -17.91 38.31
CA HIS A 280 -11.83 -17.08 38.64
C HIS A 280 -12.30 -15.62 38.59
N PRO A 281 -12.31 -14.89 39.73
CA PRO A 281 -12.52 -13.45 39.68
C PRO A 281 -11.42 -12.87 38.77
N ALA A 282 -11.81 -11.99 37.85
CA ALA A 282 -10.94 -11.35 36.86
C ALA A 282 -9.86 -10.45 37.52
N HIS A 283 -8.94 -11.04 38.27
CA HIS A 283 -7.77 -10.39 38.82
C HIS A 283 -6.77 -10.16 37.70
N GLY A 284 -6.87 -8.98 37.07
CA GLY A 284 -5.97 -8.54 36.01
C GLY A 284 -6.64 -7.80 34.86
N ILE A 285 -7.97 -7.84 34.76
CA ILE A 285 -8.71 -7.05 33.76
C ILE A 285 -8.98 -5.66 34.35
N VAL A 286 -8.66 -4.61 33.58
CA VAL A 286 -8.83 -3.19 33.97
C VAL A 286 -10.28 -2.85 34.36
N ILE A 287 -11.25 -3.63 33.86
CA ILE A 287 -12.68 -3.50 34.14
C ILE A 287 -13.14 -4.75 34.90
N LYS A 288 -13.45 -4.58 36.18
CA LYS A 288 -13.90 -5.68 37.07
C LYS A 288 -15.37 -6.06 36.88
N ASP A 289 -16.16 -5.18 36.25
CA ASP A 289 -17.59 -5.40 36.03
C ASP A 289 -17.85 -5.99 34.64
N GLU A 290 -18.43 -7.19 34.63
CA GLU A 290 -18.70 -7.99 33.43
C GLU A 290 -19.70 -7.31 32.48
N TRP A 291 -20.67 -6.59 33.05
CA TRP A 291 -21.66 -5.83 32.30
C TRP A 291 -21.02 -4.63 31.62
N THR A 292 -20.18 -3.88 32.33
CA THR A 292 -19.43 -2.74 31.80
C THR A 292 -18.49 -3.16 30.67
N PHE A 293 -17.78 -4.29 30.82
CA PHE A 293 -16.93 -4.82 29.75
C PHE A 293 -17.74 -5.18 28.49
N ASN A 294 -18.87 -5.88 28.66
CA ASN A 294 -19.77 -6.21 27.55
C ASN A 294 -20.29 -4.97 26.82
N TRP A 295 -20.79 -3.98 27.56
CA TRP A 295 -21.32 -2.75 26.97
C TRP A 295 -20.25 -1.91 26.27
N ILE A 296 -19.02 -1.88 26.79
CA ILE A 296 -17.89 -1.23 26.12
C ILE A 296 -17.56 -1.94 24.81
N MET A 297 -17.46 -3.27 24.82
CA MET A 297 -17.15 -4.04 23.62
C MET A 297 -18.26 -3.98 22.57
N LEU A 298 -19.53 -4.07 22.98
CA LEU A 298 -20.70 -3.90 22.11
C LEU A 298 -20.81 -2.46 21.59
N GLY A 299 -20.45 -1.47 22.41
CA GLY A 299 -20.36 -0.07 22.01
C GLY A 299 -19.31 0.15 20.92
N CYS A 300 -18.12 -0.44 21.07
CA CYS A 300 -17.07 -0.43 20.03
C CYS A 300 -17.54 -1.08 18.72
N LEU A 301 -18.26 -2.19 18.79
CA LEU A 301 -18.88 -2.87 17.64
C LEU A 301 -19.98 -2.02 16.97
N GLY A 302 -20.85 -1.40 17.77
CA GLY A 302 -21.90 -0.50 17.30
C GLY A 302 -21.32 0.74 16.61
N LEU A 303 -20.24 1.32 17.15
CA LEU A 303 -19.50 2.42 16.53
C LEU A 303 -18.95 2.02 15.15
N GLN A 304 -18.39 0.83 14.98
CA GLN A 304 -17.93 0.36 13.67
C GLN A 304 -19.07 0.30 12.63
N TYR A 305 -20.25 -0.19 13.03
CA TYR A 305 -21.41 -0.31 12.14
C TYR A 305 -22.03 1.05 11.78
N VAL A 306 -22.18 1.95 12.76
CA VAL A 306 -22.69 3.31 12.53
C VAL A 306 -21.77 4.09 11.60
N CYS A 307 -20.44 3.92 11.73
CA CYS A 307 -19.47 4.60 10.88
C CYS A 307 -19.47 4.10 9.43
N HIS A 308 -19.69 2.79 9.23
CA HIS A 308 -19.91 2.24 7.89
C HIS A 308 -21.12 2.88 7.19
N ASN A 309 -22.21 3.11 7.93
CA ASN A 309 -23.44 3.70 7.39
C ASN A 309 -23.40 5.23 7.26
N ALA A 310 -22.71 5.94 8.17
CA ALA A 310 -22.51 7.39 8.08
C ALA A 310 -21.66 7.77 6.84
N SER A 311 -20.59 7.00 6.56
CA SER A 311 -19.78 7.15 5.34
C SER A 311 -20.56 6.85 4.05
N LYS A 312 -21.63 6.05 4.13
CA LYS A 312 -22.50 5.70 2.99
C LYS A 312 -23.41 6.86 2.59
N LYS A 313 -23.93 7.63 3.58
CA LYS A 313 -24.79 8.81 3.33
C LYS A 313 -24.01 9.96 2.69
N ASP A 314 -22.77 10.22 3.10
CA ASP A 314 -21.93 11.26 2.48
C ASP A 314 -21.41 10.87 1.09
N GLY A 315 -21.19 9.57 0.86
CA GLY A 315 -20.91 9.05 -0.48
C GLY A 315 -22.05 9.31 -1.46
N LEU A 316 -23.30 9.07 -1.03
CA LEU A 316 -24.51 9.32 -1.82
C LEU A 316 -24.75 10.81 -2.14
N LEU A 317 -24.36 11.71 -1.24
CA LEU A 317 -24.44 13.16 -1.46
C LEU A 317 -23.37 13.70 -2.42
N LYS A 318 -22.26 12.97 -2.64
CA LYS A 318 -21.22 13.32 -3.64
C LYS A 318 -21.30 12.54 -4.94
N THR A 319 -22.05 11.43 -5.01
CA THR A 319 -22.23 10.62 -6.23
C THR A 319 -23.46 11.03 -7.06
N GLY A 320 -23.98 12.25 -6.90
CA GLY A 320 -25.05 12.81 -7.72
C GLY A 320 -24.63 13.21 -9.15
N GLY A 321 -23.81 12.40 -9.81
CA GLY A 321 -23.45 12.55 -11.23
C GLY A 321 -23.69 11.22 -11.95
N PRO A 322 -24.45 11.20 -13.06
CA PRO A 322 -24.76 9.96 -13.76
C PRO A 322 -23.50 9.49 -14.48
N ASN A 323 -22.88 8.41 -14.01
CA ASN A 323 -22.10 7.44 -14.78
C ASN A 323 -21.71 6.27 -13.87
N ALA A 324 -22.69 5.41 -13.63
CA ALA A 324 -22.48 4.11 -13.03
C ALA A 324 -21.82 3.17 -14.05
N VAL A 325 -20.72 2.54 -13.63
CA VAL A 325 -20.20 1.25 -14.11
C VAL A 325 -20.21 1.09 -15.64
N HIS A 326 -19.17 1.58 -16.31
CA HIS A 326 -18.82 1.03 -17.62
C HIS A 326 -18.08 -0.31 -17.43
N PRO A 327 -18.51 -1.39 -18.09
CA PRO A 327 -17.71 -2.60 -18.15
C PRO A 327 -16.42 -2.26 -18.91
N ILE A 328 -15.26 -2.37 -18.25
CA ILE A 328 -13.96 -2.25 -18.91
C ILE A 328 -13.80 -3.48 -19.81
N THR A 329 -14.32 -3.37 -21.04
CA THR A 329 -13.99 -4.32 -22.10
C THR A 329 -12.56 -4.00 -22.53
N ASP A 330 -11.61 -4.80 -22.02
CA ASP A 330 -10.20 -4.82 -22.43
C ASP A 330 -10.12 -5.22 -23.92
N LYS A 331 -10.26 -4.23 -24.81
CA LYS A 331 -9.79 -4.32 -26.18
C LYS A 331 -8.42 -3.68 -26.22
N ASN A 332 -7.40 -4.53 -26.04
CA ASN A 332 -5.99 -4.33 -26.34
C ASN A 332 -5.57 -2.92 -26.82
N PRO A 333 -5.07 -2.04 -25.94
CA PRO A 333 -4.31 -0.85 -26.32
C PRO A 333 -2.82 -1.20 -26.25
N ASP A 334 -2.32 -1.84 -27.30
CA ASP A 334 -0.88 -2.06 -27.48
C ASP A 334 -0.14 -0.71 -27.45
N ARG A 335 0.94 -0.67 -26.67
CA ARG A 335 1.96 0.41 -26.59
C ARG A 335 1.43 1.80 -26.20
N PHE A 336 1.78 2.20 -24.99
CA PHE A 336 1.97 3.63 -24.70
C PHE A 336 3.19 4.11 -25.49
N ASP A 337 2.96 4.70 -26.66
CA ASP A 337 3.94 5.57 -27.29
C ASP A 337 3.97 6.90 -26.52
N VAL A 338 5.06 7.13 -25.78
CA VAL A 338 5.47 8.45 -25.22
C VAL A 338 6.95 8.67 -25.49
#